data_AF-A0A1Q9TV00-F1
#
_entry.id   AF-A0A1Q9TV00-F1
#
_cell.length_a   1.000
_cell.length_b   1.000
_cell.length_c   1.000
_cell.angle_alpha   90.00
_cell.angle_beta   90.00
_cell.angle_gamma   90.00
#
_symmetry.space_group_name_H-M   'P 1'
#
loop_
_entity.id
_entity.type
_entity.pdbx_description
1 polymer ?
#
loop_
_entity_poly.entity_id
_entity_poly.type
_entity_poly.pdbx_seq_one_letter_code
_entity_poly.pdbx_strand_id
1 'polypeptide(L)'
;MVTMTTPTLSAAARLVLDFVTSGEALSDRADLARFLREHRLATEGAIPITLSDLDEALTLRAAMRAVLIRGEGNTGDNPDVMARGQRVLDGLRVTVRLLPDADTASPLAPAVVDEVRRGLARIAGAWAALVATGELRDLRV
;
A
#
# COMPACT_ATOMS: atom_id res chain seq x y z
N MET A 1 21.95 20.42 24.72
CA MET A 1 21.40 20.79 23.40
C MET A 1 20.80 19.53 22.81
N VAL A 2 19.47 19.40 22.84
CA VAL A 2 18.79 18.18 22.39
C VAL A 2 18.60 18.29 20.88
N THR A 3 19.29 17.45 20.13
CA THR A 3 19.12 17.34 18.68
C THR A 3 17.73 16.75 18.42
N MET A 4 16.79 17.57 17.95
CA MET A 4 15.53 17.05 17.41
C MET A 4 15.84 16.37 16.08
N THR A 5 16.12 15.07 16.12
CA THR A 5 16.02 14.21 14.93
C THR A 5 14.55 14.09 14.59
N THR A 6 14.10 14.82 13.57
CA THR A 6 12.82 14.55 12.90
C THR A 6 12.84 13.07 12.50
N PRO A 7 11.93 12.21 12.99
CA PRO A 7 11.92 10.81 12.63
C PRO A 7 11.77 10.74 11.10
N THR A 8 12.78 10.16 10.44
CA THR A 8 12.72 9.92 9.01
C THR A 8 11.80 8.70 8.84
N LEU A 9 10.65 8.90 8.21
CA LEU A 9 9.69 7.83 7.92
C LEU A 9 10.41 6.65 7.26
N SER A 10 10.06 5.43 7.67
CA SER A 10 10.54 4.23 6.98
C SER A 10 10.09 4.21 5.52
N ALA A 11 10.76 3.43 4.69
CA ALA A 11 10.34 3.24 3.30
C ALA A 11 8.90 2.68 3.21
N ALA A 12 8.50 1.84 4.17
CA ALA A 12 7.13 1.33 4.26
C ALA A 12 6.13 2.44 4.60
N ALA A 13 6.47 3.30 5.56
CA ALA A 13 5.63 4.42 5.96
C ALA A 13 5.45 5.42 4.80
N ARG A 14 6.54 5.74 4.08
CA ARG A 14 6.48 6.61 2.92
C ARG A 14 5.64 6.03 1.78
N LEU A 15 5.82 4.74 1.46
CA LEU A 15 4.99 4.08 0.45
C LEU A 15 3.50 4.12 0.79
N VAL A 16 3.15 3.80 2.03
CA VAL A 16 1.75 3.83 2.48
C VAL A 16 1.20 5.25 2.45
N LEU A 17 1.96 6.22 2.94
CA LEU A 17 1.56 7.63 2.93
C LEU A 17 1.28 8.11 1.50
N ASP A 18 2.24 7.94 0.60
CA ASP A 18 2.13 8.35 -0.80
C ASP A 18 0.92 7.67 -1.48
N PHE A 19 0.65 6.40 -1.15
CA PHE A 19 -0.53 5.68 -1.65
C PHE A 19 -1.84 6.30 -1.14
N VAL A 20 -1.98 6.57 0.17
CA VAL A 20 -3.22 7.09 0.77
C VAL A 20 -3.49 8.57 0.47
N THR A 21 -2.43 9.34 0.22
CA THR A 21 -2.51 10.77 -0.16
C THR A 21 -2.61 11.00 -1.66
N SER A 22 -2.53 9.94 -2.47
CA SER A 22 -2.52 10.07 -3.94
C SER A 22 -3.77 10.76 -4.50
N GLY A 23 -4.91 10.75 -3.80
CA GLY A 23 -6.08 11.56 -4.13
C GLY A 23 -6.53 11.44 -5.59
N GLU A 24 -6.66 12.57 -6.28
CA GLU A 24 -7.00 12.63 -7.72
C GLU A 24 -5.88 12.10 -8.63
N ALA A 25 -4.63 12.06 -8.17
CA ALA A 25 -3.49 11.53 -8.92
C ALA A 25 -3.46 10.00 -8.99
N LEU A 26 -4.42 9.31 -8.36
CA LEU A 26 -4.73 7.90 -8.60
C LEU A 26 -6.24 7.77 -8.77
N SER A 27 -6.68 8.02 -10.00
CA SER A 27 -8.10 8.03 -10.39
C SER A 27 -8.43 7.02 -11.50
N ASP A 28 -7.45 6.68 -12.34
CA ASP A 28 -7.63 5.76 -13.45
C ASP A 28 -6.51 4.69 -13.55
N ARG A 29 -6.59 3.87 -14.59
CA ARG A 29 -5.64 2.78 -14.83
C ARG A 29 -4.24 3.28 -15.21
N ALA A 30 -4.14 4.41 -15.91
CA ALA A 30 -2.84 4.98 -16.28
C ALA A 30 -2.13 5.55 -15.05
N ASP A 31 -2.89 6.19 -14.16
CA ASP A 31 -2.39 6.65 -12.87
C ASP A 31 -1.93 5.50 -11.99
N LEU A 32 -2.72 4.43 -11.89
CA LEU A 32 -2.31 3.25 -11.12
C LEU A 32 -1.01 2.65 -11.69
N ALA A 33 -0.90 2.51 -13.01
CA ALA A 33 0.32 2.02 -13.64
C ALA A 33 1.52 2.93 -13.36
N ARG A 34 1.32 4.25 -13.40
CA ARG A 34 2.35 5.25 -13.10
C ARG A 34 2.80 5.15 -11.63
N PHE A 35 1.87 5.13 -10.69
CA PHE A 35 2.15 4.96 -9.26
C PHE A 35 2.97 3.68 -9.00
N LEU A 36 2.55 2.55 -9.57
CA LEU A 36 3.26 1.28 -9.41
C LEU A 36 4.70 1.34 -9.95
N ARG A 37 4.96 2.08 -11.03
CA ARG A 37 6.32 2.26 -11.57
C ARG A 37 7.16 3.22 -10.73
N GLU A 38 6.60 4.37 -10.34
CA GLU A 38 7.28 5.37 -9.50
C GLU A 38 7.79 4.76 -8.19
N HIS A 39 7.00 3.85 -7.60
CA HIS A 39 7.36 3.13 -6.37
C HIS A 39 8.07 1.79 -6.61
N ARG A 40 8.47 1.48 -7.85
CA ARG A 40 9.14 0.20 -8.24
C ARG A 40 8.38 -1.05 -7.79
N LEU A 41 7.05 -0.95 -7.74
CA LEU A 41 6.14 -2.02 -7.33
C LEU A 41 5.80 -2.98 -8.48
N ALA A 42 5.97 -2.54 -9.73
CA ALA A 42 5.85 -3.35 -10.93
C ALA A 42 7.06 -3.14 -11.84
N THR A 43 7.32 -4.10 -12.73
CA THR A 43 8.39 -3.98 -13.75
C THR A 43 8.04 -2.90 -14.80
N GLU A 44 9.04 -2.36 -15.50
CA GLU A 44 8.87 -1.25 -16.47
C GLU A 44 8.01 -1.61 -17.69
N GLY A 45 7.65 -2.88 -17.87
CA GLY A 45 6.85 -3.36 -19.00
C GLY A 45 5.42 -2.83 -19.06
N ALA A 46 4.71 -3.25 -20.12
CA ALA A 46 3.27 -3.02 -20.22
C ALA A 46 2.55 -3.83 -19.12
N ILE A 47 1.85 -3.12 -18.24
CA ILE A 47 1.06 -3.71 -17.15
C ILE A 47 -0.39 -3.73 -17.64
N PRO A 48 -0.99 -4.89 -17.96
CA PRO A 48 -2.40 -4.95 -18.33
C PRO A 48 -3.28 -4.76 -17.10
N ILE A 49 -3.61 -3.50 -16.80
CA ILE A 49 -4.49 -3.16 -15.67
C ILE A 49 -5.96 -3.29 -16.09
N THR A 50 -6.71 -4.14 -15.39
CA THR A 50 -8.16 -4.26 -15.57
C THR A 50 -8.91 -3.21 -14.74
N LEU A 51 -10.21 -3.03 -15.01
CA LEU A 51 -11.06 -2.18 -14.16
C LEU A 51 -11.21 -2.75 -12.75
N SER A 52 -11.19 -4.09 -12.62
CA SER A 52 -11.25 -4.75 -11.31
C SER A 52 -10.01 -4.42 -10.48
N ASP A 53 -8.83 -4.42 -11.09
CA ASP A 53 -7.58 -4.10 -10.37
C ASP A 53 -7.58 -2.65 -9.87
N LEU A 54 -8.11 -1.73 -10.68
CA LEU A 54 -8.27 -0.33 -10.28
C LEU A 54 -9.26 -0.20 -9.11
N ASP A 55 -10.41 -0.87 -9.17
CA ASP A 55 -11.40 -0.85 -8.10
C ASP A 55 -10.85 -1.41 -6.78
N GLU A 56 -10.10 -2.52 -6.84
CA GLU A 56 -9.41 -3.09 -5.68
C GLU A 56 -8.37 -2.11 -5.10
N ALA A 57 -7.58 -1.44 -5.95
CA ALA A 57 -6.60 -0.44 -5.52
C ALA A 57 -7.26 0.76 -4.82
N LEU A 58 -8.32 1.31 -5.42
CA LEU A 58 -9.07 2.44 -4.85
C LEU A 58 -9.76 2.07 -3.54
N THR A 59 -10.36 0.88 -3.49
CA THR A 59 -10.99 0.32 -2.29
C THR A 59 -9.98 0.16 -1.16
N LEU A 60 -8.81 -0.40 -1.45
CA LEU A 60 -7.74 -0.58 -0.46
C LEU A 60 -7.24 0.77 0.06
N ARG A 61 -7.00 1.72 -0.84
CA ARG A 61 -6.57 3.08 -0.50
C ARG A 61 -7.56 3.78 0.43
N ALA A 62 -8.85 3.71 0.10
CA ALA A 62 -9.91 4.33 0.90
C ALA A 62 -9.96 3.75 2.32
N ALA A 63 -9.84 2.42 2.47
CA ALA A 63 -9.81 1.77 3.76
C ALA A 63 -8.57 2.15 4.60
N MET A 64 -7.37 2.13 4.00
CA MET A 64 -6.15 2.55 4.69
C MET A 64 -6.23 4.02 5.15
N ARG A 65 -6.72 4.91 4.28
CA ARG A 65 -6.94 6.32 4.61
C ARG A 65 -7.94 6.47 5.77
N ALA A 66 -9.04 5.71 5.77
CA ALA A 66 -10.02 5.74 6.85
C ALA A 66 -9.41 5.32 8.20
N VAL A 67 -8.55 4.29 8.24
CA VAL A 67 -7.83 3.89 9.46
C VAL A 67 -6.94 5.00 9.99
N LEU A 68 -6.19 5.66 9.10
CA LEU A 68 -5.27 6.72 9.51
C LEU A 68 -6.02 7.96 10.04
N ILE A 69 -7.10 8.38 9.36
CA ILE A 69 -7.97 9.48 9.82
C ILE A 69 -8.63 9.14 11.17
N ARG A 70 -9.04 7.89 11.39
CA ARG A 70 -9.56 7.44 12.69
C ARG A 70 -8.51 7.57 13.79
N GLY A 71 -7.24 7.26 13.49
CA GLY A 71 -6.11 7.43 14.41
C GLY A 71 -5.88 8.87 14.86
N GLU A 72 -6.42 9.85 14.13
CA GLU A 72 -6.39 11.29 14.44
C GLU A 72 -7.60 11.76 15.27
N GLY A 73 -8.47 10.85 15.69
CA GLY A 73 -9.64 11.17 16.52
C GLY A 73 -10.89 11.57 15.72
N ASN A 74 -10.88 11.40 14.40
CA ASN A 74 -12.04 11.68 13.55
C ASN A 74 -12.99 10.47 13.49
N THR A 75 -14.25 10.65 13.87
CA THR A 75 -15.27 9.59 14.00
C THR A 75 -15.94 9.17 12.68
N GLY A 76 -15.28 9.35 11.54
CA GLY A 76 -15.77 8.95 10.22
C GLY A 76 -15.73 7.43 9.97
N ASP A 77 -16.18 6.63 10.95
CA ASP A 77 -16.17 5.17 10.87
C ASP A 77 -17.18 4.72 9.79
N ASN A 78 -16.66 4.31 8.63
CA ASN A 78 -17.46 3.66 7.61
C ASN A 78 -17.15 2.15 7.60
N PRO A 79 -17.90 1.33 8.35
CA PRO A 79 -17.63 -0.11 8.48
C PRO A 79 -17.67 -0.84 7.13
N ASP A 80 -18.45 -0.35 6.16
CA ASP A 80 -18.50 -0.93 4.82
C ASP A 80 -17.19 -0.72 4.05
N VAL A 81 -16.55 0.43 4.19
CA VAL A 81 -15.24 0.72 3.58
C VAL A 81 -14.17 -0.19 4.19
N MET A 82 -14.19 -0.36 5.51
CA MET A 82 -13.28 -1.27 6.21
C MET A 82 -13.47 -2.73 5.77
N ALA A 83 -14.72 -3.21 5.71
CA ALA A 83 -15.02 -4.56 5.28
C ALA A 83 -14.65 -4.82 3.81
N ARG A 84 -14.79 -3.82 2.93
CA ARG A 84 -14.35 -3.90 1.52
C ARG A 84 -12.83 -3.95 1.43
N GLY A 85 -12.13 -3.06 2.12
CA GLY A 85 -10.66 -3.06 2.16
C GLY A 85 -10.08 -4.35 2.71
N GLN A 86 -10.67 -4.89 3.78
CA GLN A 86 -10.26 -6.17 4.35
C GLN A 86 -10.46 -7.32 3.35
N ARG A 87 -11.58 -7.35 2.61
CA ARG A 87 -11.80 -8.34 1.54
C ARG A 87 -10.74 -8.27 0.44
N VAL A 88 -10.28 -7.06 0.07
CA VAL A 88 -9.16 -6.90 -0.88
C VAL A 88 -7.89 -7.53 -0.29
N LEU A 89 -7.55 -7.20 0.95
CA LEU A 89 -6.38 -7.76 1.64
C LEU A 89 -6.44 -9.30 1.73
N ASP A 90 -7.58 -9.86 2.13
CA ASP A 90 -7.78 -11.31 2.22
C ASP A 90 -7.64 -11.99 0.85
N GLY A 91 -8.01 -11.27 -0.21
CA GLY A 91 -7.81 -11.70 -1.59
C GLY A 91 -6.33 -11.75 -1.98
N LEU A 92 -5.49 -10.83 -1.48
CA LEU A 92 -4.07 -10.74 -1.82
C LEU A 92 -3.29 -11.91 -1.19
N ARG A 93 -3.16 -13.02 -1.93
CA ARG A 93 -2.34 -14.15 -1.51
C ARG A 93 -0.85 -13.78 -1.56
N VAL A 94 -0.25 -13.54 -0.41
CA VAL A 94 1.17 -13.18 -0.27
C VAL A 94 1.95 -14.35 0.33
N THR A 95 3.06 -14.73 -0.30
CA THR A 95 4.05 -15.66 0.29
C THR A 95 5.36 -14.92 0.55
N VAL A 96 6.24 -15.51 1.37
CA VAL A 96 7.55 -14.94 1.70
C VAL A 96 8.64 -15.80 1.07
N ARG A 97 9.62 -15.17 0.44
CA ARG A 97 10.82 -15.86 -0.05
C ARG A 97 11.76 -16.14 1.13
N LEU A 98 12.13 -17.40 1.32
CA LEU A 98 13.11 -17.80 2.33
C LEU A 98 14.53 -17.29 2.00
N LEU A 99 14.84 -17.15 0.71
CA LEU A 99 16.11 -16.62 0.20
C LEU A 99 15.79 -15.49 -0.80
N PRO A 100 15.78 -14.23 -0.37
CA PRO A 100 15.70 -13.11 -1.29
C PRO A 100 17.07 -12.93 -1.98
N ASP A 101 17.08 -12.93 -3.30
CA ASP A 101 18.27 -12.57 -4.10
C ASP A 101 18.49 -11.05 -4.04
N ALA A 102 19.74 -10.58 -4.22
CA ALA A 102 20.11 -9.18 -4.18
C ALA A 102 19.36 -8.32 -5.22
N ASP A 103 18.96 -8.94 -6.35
CA ASP A 103 18.17 -8.29 -7.39
C ASP A 103 16.65 -8.32 -7.10
N THR A 104 16.22 -8.94 -6.01
CA THR A 104 14.80 -9.02 -5.65
C THR A 104 14.37 -7.75 -4.93
N ALA A 105 13.58 -6.92 -5.60
CA ALA A 105 13.06 -5.67 -5.04
C ALA A 105 12.18 -5.83 -3.78
N SER A 106 11.80 -7.05 -3.38
CA SER A 106 10.99 -7.32 -2.18
C SER A 106 11.12 -8.77 -1.70
N PRO A 107 11.17 -9.02 -0.36
CA PRO A 107 11.13 -10.38 0.20
C PRO A 107 9.77 -11.06 0.05
N LEU A 108 8.73 -10.32 -0.33
CA LEU A 108 7.40 -10.86 -0.61
C LEU A 108 7.38 -11.46 -2.02
N ALA A 109 6.90 -12.70 -2.12
CA ALA A 109 6.52 -13.37 -3.35
C ALA A 109 4.98 -13.49 -3.37
N PRO A 110 4.26 -12.54 -3.95
CA PRO A 110 2.83 -12.69 -4.13
C PRO A 110 2.56 -13.95 -4.94
N ALA A 111 1.63 -14.80 -4.51
CA ALA A 111 1.31 -16.07 -5.17
C ALA A 111 0.59 -15.89 -6.52
N VAL A 112 0.67 -14.68 -7.09
CA VAL A 112 -0.14 -14.20 -8.19
C VAL A 112 0.76 -13.80 -9.34
N VAL A 113 0.41 -14.29 -10.51
CA VAL A 113 1.15 -14.14 -11.77
C VAL A 113 1.18 -12.68 -12.25
N ASP A 114 0.15 -11.89 -11.92
CA ASP A 114 -0.01 -10.53 -12.41
C ASP A 114 0.79 -9.46 -11.63
N GLU A 115 1.32 -8.47 -12.37
CA GLU A 115 2.17 -7.38 -11.86
C GLU A 115 1.39 -6.41 -10.95
N VAL A 116 0.12 -6.13 -11.24
CA VAL A 116 -0.69 -5.21 -10.41
C VAL A 116 -0.93 -5.83 -9.05
N ARG A 117 -1.30 -7.12 -9.04
CA ARG A 117 -1.53 -7.84 -7.79
C ARG A 117 -0.26 -7.98 -6.97
N ARG A 118 0.90 -8.11 -7.63
CA ARG A 118 2.19 -8.05 -6.98
C ARG A 118 2.45 -6.69 -6.32
N GLY A 119 2.09 -5.60 -6.99
CA GLY A 119 2.16 -4.26 -6.42
C GLY A 119 1.25 -4.05 -5.21
N LEU A 120 -0.03 -4.43 -5.31
CA LEU A 120 -0.99 -4.34 -4.19
C LEU A 120 -0.54 -5.18 -2.98
N ALA A 121 -0.03 -6.39 -3.21
CA ALA A 121 0.52 -7.23 -2.16
C ALA A 121 1.71 -6.60 -1.44
N ARG A 122 2.56 -5.83 -2.14
CA ARG A 122 3.67 -5.10 -1.52
C ARG A 122 3.19 -3.93 -0.67
N ILE A 123 2.18 -3.20 -1.12
CA ILE A 123 1.54 -2.14 -0.32
C ILE A 123 0.90 -2.74 0.94
N ALA A 124 0.20 -3.87 0.81
CA ALA A 124 -0.34 -4.61 1.95
C ALA A 124 0.75 -5.09 2.92
N GLY A 125 1.89 -5.53 2.40
CA GLY A 125 3.06 -5.88 3.20
C GLY A 125 3.66 -4.70 3.96
N ALA A 126 3.76 -3.53 3.31
CA ALA A 126 4.20 -2.30 3.96
C ALA A 126 3.22 -1.90 5.09
N TRP A 127 1.91 -1.97 4.83
CA TRP A 127 0.89 -1.76 5.84
C TRP A 127 1.04 -2.71 7.04
N ALA A 128 1.23 -4.00 6.79
CA ALA A 128 1.44 -4.99 7.85
C ALA A 128 2.69 -4.68 8.68
N ALA A 129 3.78 -4.23 8.06
CA ALA A 129 4.99 -3.81 8.76
C ALA A 129 4.70 -2.62 9.70
N LEU A 130 3.97 -1.60 9.25
CA LEU A 130 3.60 -0.44 10.09
C LEU A 130 2.75 -0.84 11.30
N VAL A 131 1.81 -1.77 11.11
CA VAL A 131 0.97 -2.30 12.20
C VAL A 131 1.84 -3.05 13.21
N ALA A 132 2.80 -3.87 12.73
CA ALA A 132 3.66 -4.68 13.59
C ALA A 132 4.69 -3.83 14.36
N THR A 133 5.24 -2.77 13.76
CA THR A 133 6.23 -1.89 14.41
C THR A 133 5.59 -0.78 15.24
N GLY A 134 4.30 -0.51 15.03
CA GLY A 134 3.58 0.60 15.69
C GLY A 134 3.79 1.97 15.04
N GLU A 135 4.58 2.05 13.95
CA GLU A 135 4.85 3.28 13.18
C GLU A 135 3.57 3.89 12.58
N LEU A 136 2.47 3.10 12.52
CA LEU A 136 1.15 3.58 12.13
C LEU A 136 0.68 4.80 12.94
N ARG A 137 1.09 4.94 14.21
CA ARG A 137 0.70 6.06 15.08
C ARG A 137 1.35 7.40 14.71
N ASP A 138 2.47 7.33 13.99
CA ASP A 138 3.28 8.48 13.61
C ASP A 138 2.90 9.01 12.21
N LEU A 139 2.07 8.27 11.47
CA LEU A 139 1.53 8.68 10.17
C LEU A 139 0.35 9.66 10.34
N ARG A 140 0.35 10.70 9.48
CA ARG A 140 -0.69 11.76 9.40
C ARG A 140 -1.06 12.00 7.93
N VAL A 141 -2.34 12.26 7.62
CA VAL A 141 -2.89 12.26 6.24
C VAL A 141 -3.86 13.39 5.93
#